data_AF-A0A8H5IAE4-F1
#
_entry.id   AF-A0A8H5IAE4-F1
#
_cell.length_a   1.000
_cell.length_b   1.000
_cell.length_c   1.000
_cell.angle_alpha   90.00
_cell.angle_beta   90.00
_cell.angle_gamma   90.00
#
_symmetry.space_group_name_H-M   'P 1'
#
loop_
_entity.id
_entity.type
_entity.pdbx_description
1 polymer ?
#
loop_
_entity_poly.entity_id
_entity_poly.type
_entity_poly.pdbx_seq_one_letter_code
_entity_poly.pdbx_strand_id
1 'polypeptide(L)' 'MAEITPFKIHVPDSLLEEVKIKLKYARLDSGMADVEWNDLEIGHSAFKEVVEFWRDEYDWRNYEAFLNTFNHFKTPI' A
#
# COMPACT_ATOMS: atom_id res chain seq x y z
N MET A 1 29.66 -18.64 10.55
CA MET A 1 29.03 -17.33 10.31
C MET A 1 27.68 -17.59 9.66
N ALA A 2 26.65 -16.81 10.01
CA ALA A 2 25.33 -16.93 9.37
C ALA A 2 25.43 -16.52 7.89
N GLU A 3 24.65 -17.18 7.03
CA GLU A 3 24.61 -16.92 5.59
C GLU A 3 23.89 -15.60 5.30
N ILE A 4 24.53 -14.69 4.56
CA ILE A 4 23.93 -13.43 4.11
C ILE A 4 23.61 -13.55 2.62
N THR A 5 22.34 -13.49 2.27
CA THR A 5 21.86 -13.67 0.88
C THR A 5 21.32 -12.36 0.31
N PRO A 6 21.67 -11.97 -0.93
CA PRO A 6 21.05 -10.84 -1.61
C PRO A 6 19.53 -11.04 -1.75
N PHE A 7 18.78 -9.96 -1.62
CA PHE A 7 17.34 -9.95 -1.74
C PHE A 7 16.90 -8.88 -2.74
N LYS A 8 15.85 -9.19 -3.51
CA LYS A 8 15.17 -8.23 -4.37
C LYS A 8 13.70 -8.24 -4.00
N ILE A 9 13.12 -7.07 -3.78
CA ILE A 9 11.69 -6.95 -3.54
C ILE A 9 10.98 -7.31 -4.84
N HIS A 10 10.06 -8.26 -4.74
CA HIS A 10 9.18 -8.63 -5.82
C HIS A 10 7.82 -9.02 -5.24
N VAL A 11 6.81 -8.20 -5.53
CA VAL A 11 5.42 -8.50 -5.21
C VAL A 11 4.76 -9.12 -6.45
N PRO A 12 4.11 -10.30 -6.32
CA PRO A 12 3.43 -10.94 -7.45
C PRO A 12 2.32 -10.06 -8.03
N ASP A 13 2.17 -10.05 -9.36
CA ASP A 13 1.10 -9.32 -10.04
C ASP A 13 -0.28 -9.69 -9.50
N SER A 14 -0.50 -10.97 -9.20
CA SER A 14 -1.76 -11.45 -8.63
C SER A 14 -2.14 -10.75 -7.32
N LEU A 15 -1.17 -10.42 -6.48
CA LEU A 15 -1.42 -9.71 -5.23
C LEU A 15 -1.77 -8.24 -5.48
N LEU A 16 -1.12 -7.60 -6.45
CA LEU A 16 -1.44 -6.21 -6.84
C LEU A 16 -2.84 -6.12 -7.43
N GLU A 17 -3.23 -7.07 -8.27
CA GLU A 17 -4.58 -7.14 -8.83
C GLU A 17 -5.63 -7.43 -7.75
N GLU A 18 -5.33 -8.30 -6.79
CA GLU A 18 -6.20 -8.53 -5.63
C GLU A 18 -6.41 -7.24 -4.81
N VAL A 19 -5.35 -6.46 -4.59
CA VAL A 19 -5.44 -5.17 -3.89
C VAL A 19 -6.29 -4.17 -4.66
N LYS A 20 -6.10 -4.04 -5.98
CA LYS A 20 -6.94 -3.16 -6.81
C LYS A 20 -8.42 -3.55 -6.75
N ILE A 21 -8.72 -4.84 -6.80
CA ILE A 21 -10.09 -5.36 -6.66
C ILE A 21 -10.66 -4.98 -5.28
N LYS A 22 -9.90 -5.19 -4.21
CA LYS A 22 -10.33 -4.84 -2.84
C LYS A 22 -10.61 -3.35 -2.68
N LEU A 23 -9.73 -2.49 -3.20
CA LEU A 23 -9.91 -1.03 -3.17
C LEU A 23 -11.12 -0.58 -3.99
N LYS A 24 -11.38 -1.22 -5.14
CA LYS A 24 -12.56 -0.95 -5.98
C LYS A 24 -13.87 -1.28 -5.27
N TYR A 25 -13.91 -2.36 -4.48
CA TYR A 25 -15.11 -2.81 -3.77
C TYR A 25 -15.18 -2.35 -2.30
N ALA A 26 -14.22 -1.53 -1.86
CA ALA A 26 -14.24 -0.96 -0.54
C ALA A 26 -15.55 -0.16 -0.34
N ARG A 27 -16.28 -0.50 0.72
CA ARG A 27 -17.51 0.22 1.09
C ARG A 27 -17.12 1.47 1.86
N LEU A 28 -17.08 2.58 1.14
CA LEU A 28 -16.96 3.92 1.73
C LEU A 28 -18.39 4.46 1.80
N ASP A 29 -18.91 4.67 3.01
CA ASP A 29 -20.28 5.16 3.18
C ASP A 29 -20.42 6.54 2.53
N SER A 30 -21.58 6.85 1.93
CA SER A 30 -21.88 8.22 1.50
C SER A 30 -22.09 9.17 2.68
N GLY A 31 -22.52 8.67 3.84
CA GLY A 31 -22.69 9.44 5.09
C GLY A 31 -21.39 9.60 5.89
N MET A 32 -20.28 9.01 5.41
CA MET A 32 -18.98 9.16 6.07
C MET A 32 -18.48 10.61 6.01
N ALA A 33 -18.94 11.44 5.08
CA ALA A 33 -18.44 12.81 4.88
C ALA A 33 -18.58 13.76 6.09
N ASP A 34 -19.39 13.42 7.10
CA ASP A 34 -19.69 14.30 8.23
C ASP A 34 -18.71 14.18 9.42
N VAL A 35 -17.79 13.20 9.41
CA VAL A 35 -16.77 13.05 10.46
C VAL A 35 -15.46 13.70 10.02
N GLU A 36 -15.19 14.86 10.59
CA GLU A 36 -13.90 15.54 10.45
C GLU A 36 -12.82 14.85 11.29
N TRP A 37 -11.57 15.07 10.87
CA TRP A 37 -10.40 14.59 11.59
C TRP A 37 -10.41 15.12 13.03
N ASN A 38 -10.18 14.24 14.00
CA ASN A 38 -10.02 14.62 15.40
C ASN A 38 -8.93 13.77 16.08
N ASP A 39 -8.71 13.99 17.37
CA ASP A 39 -7.65 13.29 18.14
C ASP A 39 -7.91 11.77 18.30
N LEU A 40 -9.12 11.30 17.98
CA LEU A 40 -9.56 9.91 18.18
C LEU A 40 -9.80 9.17 16.86
N GLU A 41 -10.06 9.87 15.75
CA GLU A 41 -10.51 9.28 14.49
C GLU A 41 -9.88 9.95 13.26
N ILE A 42 -9.61 9.14 12.24
CA ILE A 42 -9.23 9.63 10.92
C ILE A 42 -10.47 10.24 10.28
N GLY A 43 -10.35 11.50 9.82
CA GLY A 43 -11.40 12.16 9.08
C GLY A 43 -11.80 11.32 7.86
N HIS A 44 -13.07 11.02 7.73
CA HIS A 44 -13.56 10.09 6.73
C HIS A 44 -13.36 10.58 5.28
N SER A 45 -13.39 11.90 5.05
CA SER A 45 -13.03 12.48 3.74
C SER A 45 -11.58 12.17 3.38
N ALA A 46 -10.65 12.41 4.31
CA ALA A 46 -9.23 12.12 4.11
C ALA A 46 -9.00 10.61 3.88
N PHE A 47 -9.72 9.74 4.59
CA PHE A 47 -9.63 8.30 4.35
C PHE A 47 -10.11 7.92 2.95
N LYS A 48 -11.21 8.52 2.48
CA LYS A 48 -11.70 8.31 1.11
C LYS A 48 -10.68 8.74 0.07
N GLU A 49 -10.07 9.91 0.23
CA GLU A 49 -9.01 10.40 -0.67
C GLU A 49 -7.82 9.44 -0.72
N VAL A 50 -7.42 8.88 0.41
CA VAL A 50 -6.36 7.86 0.47
C VAL A 50 -6.77 6.62 -0.33
N VAL A 51 -7.99 6.11 -0.14
CA VAL A 51 -8.47 4.94 -0.89
C VAL A 51 -8.52 5.21 -2.40
N GLU A 52 -8.98 6.40 -2.80
CA GLU A 52 -9.04 6.81 -4.22
C GLU A 52 -7.63 6.91 -4.83
N PHE A 53 -6.68 7.55 -4.12
CA PHE A 53 -5.29 7.62 -4.57
C PHE A 53 -4.67 6.22 -4.76
N TRP A 54 -4.83 5.32 -3.79
CA TRP A 54 -4.31 3.96 -3.89
C TRP A 54 -4.97 3.14 -5.00
N ARG A 55 -6.24 3.42 -5.31
CA ARG A 55 -7.00 2.72 -6.35
C ARG A 55 -6.61 3.19 -7.76
N ASP A 56 -6.51 4.50 -7.93
CA ASP A 56 -6.53 5.13 -9.27
C ASP A 56 -5.17 5.69 -9.68
N GLU A 57 -4.31 6.08 -8.74
CA GLU A 57 -3.08 6.82 -9.03
C GLU A 57 -1.81 6.08 -8.62
N TYR A 58 -1.86 5.26 -7.57
CA TYR A 58 -0.67 4.64 -7.01
C TYR A 58 -0.10 3.51 -7.89
N ASP A 59 1.14 3.67 -8.34
CA ASP A 59 1.87 2.67 -9.12
C ASP A 59 2.94 1.97 -8.28
N TRP A 60 2.60 0.78 -7.76
CA TRP A 60 3.55 -0.05 -7.01
C TRP A 60 4.81 -0.42 -7.82
N ARG A 61 4.72 -0.59 -9.15
CA ARG A 61 5.87 -1.04 -9.95
C ARG A 61 6.96 0.03 -10.02
N ASN A 62 6.57 1.31 -10.03
CA ASN A 62 7.52 2.42 -9.94
C ASN A 62 8.25 2.42 -8.58
N TYR A 63 7.51 2.24 -7.48
CA TYR A 63 8.11 2.18 -6.15
C TYR A 63 8.94 0.91 -5.93
N GLU A 64 8.53 -0.24 -6.44
CA GLU A 64 9.29 -1.48 -6.40
C GLU A 64 10.64 -1.33 -7.12
N ALA A 65 10.66 -0.66 -8.27
CA ALA A 65 11.89 -0.34 -8.98
C ALA A 65 12.79 0.60 -8.14
N PHE A 66 12.22 1.66 -7.57
CA PHE A 66 12.93 2.59 -6.70
C PHE A 66 13.53 1.90 -5.46
N LEU A 67 12.75 1.07 -4.76
CA LEU A 67 13.22 0.35 -3.57
C LEU A 67 14.37 -0.60 -3.91
N ASN A 68 14.33 -1.23 -5.08
CA ASN A 68 15.40 -2.12 -5.54
C ASN A 68 16.66 -1.37 -6.06
N THR A 69 16.72 -0.05 -5.94
CA THR A 69 17.98 0.71 -6.13
C THR A 69 18.94 0.56 -4.95
N PHE A 70 18.43 0.15 -3.79
CA PHE A 70 19.23 -0.16 -2.62
C PHE A 70 19.63 -1.64 -2.60
N ASN A 71 20.76 -1.94 -1.93
CA ASN A 71 21.20 -3.32 -1.73
C ASN A 71 20.46 -3.95 -0.53
N HIS A 72 19.60 -4.94 -0.78
CA HIS A 72 18.86 -5.63 0.26
C HIS A 72 19.45 -7.02 0.52
N PHE A 73 19.37 -7.49 1.77
CA PHE A 73 19.91 -8.78 2.20
C PHE A 73 19.00 -9.46 3.23
N LYS A 74 19.12 -10.78 3.36
CA LYS A 74 18.50 -11.58 4.42
C LYS A 74 19.53 -12.49 5.07
N THR A 75 19.40 -12.72 6.38
CA THR A 75 20.21 -13.65 7.17
C THR A 75 19.32 -14.37 8.19
N PRO A 76 19.56 -15.65 8.49
CA PRO A 76 18.98 -16.28 9.68
C PRO A 76 19.59 -15.64 10.95
N ILE A 77 18.79 -15.58 12.02
CA ILE A 77 19.14 -15.06 13.35
C ILE A 77 19.12 -16.21 14.35
#